data_AF-A0AAU3Q0H7-F1
#
_entry.id   AF-A0AAU3Q0H7-F1
#
_cell.length_a   1.000
_cell.length_b   1.000
_cell.length_c   1.000
_cell.angle_alpha   90.00
_cell.angle_beta   90.00
_cell.angle_gamma   90.00
#
_symmetry.space_group_name_H-M   'P 1'
#
loop_
_entity.id
_entity.type
_entity.pdbx_description
1 polymer ?
#
loop_
_entity_poly.entity_id
_entity_poly.type
_entity_poly.pdbx_seq_one_letter_code
_entity_poly.pdbx_strand_id
1 'polypeptide(L)'
;MNGHRTGIPEVGAPSDAAGGNAPGMVDSSGPFALTDLRCGACARPHVLDLGTGWAEHAPDAYDCPRWESVMPLWQLLDRAGFDLNPSGAERPTRNGRPIPWLTPVTAAGPHWRLIHRGRLGQAQRHGLCQVCGLSVTDDEAMLVVDTDGWCLTSAALHPACAKLSSVTCPVVARTGIVRAANSGSLRRDGEIAPEIGMTQRWQLLSHPR
;
A
#
# COMPACT_ATOMS: atom_id res chain seq x y z
N MET A 1 26.64 -51.56 41.02
CA MET A 1 25.36 -51.83 40.34
C MET A 1 24.90 -50.53 39.69
N ASN A 2 24.52 -50.63 38.43
CA ASN A 2 24.63 -49.58 37.41
C ASN A 2 23.56 -48.50 37.53
N GLY A 3 24.00 -47.24 37.45
CA GLY A 3 23.14 -46.07 37.27
C GLY A 3 22.74 -45.89 35.80
N HIS A 4 21.45 -45.73 35.54
CA HIS A 4 20.91 -45.28 34.26
C HIS A 4 20.94 -43.75 34.19
N ARG A 5 21.81 -43.22 33.31
CA ARG A 5 21.69 -41.86 32.77
C ARG A 5 20.93 -41.94 31.45
N THR A 6 19.76 -41.31 31.39
CA THR A 6 19.01 -41.07 30.15
C THR A 6 19.61 -39.87 29.43
N GLY A 7 20.12 -40.10 28.21
CA GLY A 7 20.66 -39.08 27.33
C GLY A 7 19.56 -38.19 26.75
N ILE A 8 19.82 -36.88 26.73
CA ILE A 8 19.04 -35.88 25.99
C ILE A 8 19.65 -35.79 24.59
N PRO A 9 18.87 -35.84 23.50
CA PRO A 9 19.41 -35.63 22.17
C PRO A 9 19.76 -34.15 21.94
N GLU A 10 20.98 -33.91 21.47
CA GLU A 10 21.47 -32.60 21.04
C GLU A 10 20.64 -32.08 19.86
N VAL A 11 20.05 -30.90 20.04
CA VAL A 11 19.38 -30.16 18.98
C VAL A 11 20.46 -29.49 18.14
N GLY A 12 20.70 -30.02 16.94
CA GLY A 12 21.62 -29.47 15.97
C GLY A 12 21.25 -28.03 15.59
N ALA A 13 22.24 -27.14 15.64
CA ALA A 13 22.13 -25.78 15.13
C ALA A 13 21.87 -25.80 13.60
N PRO A 14 20.92 -24.98 13.09
CA PRO A 14 20.81 -24.80 11.66
C PRO A 14 21.99 -23.99 11.13
N SER A 15 22.71 -24.66 10.23
CA SER A 15 23.81 -24.15 9.40
C SER A 15 23.43 -22.88 8.66
N ASP A 16 24.36 -21.92 8.68
CA ASP A 16 24.49 -20.86 7.69
C ASP A 16 24.59 -21.42 6.26
N ALA A 17 24.24 -20.57 5.30
CA ALA A 17 24.42 -20.66 3.84
C ALA A 17 23.18 -21.03 3.01
N ALA A 18 22.45 -19.99 2.60
CA ALA A 18 22.04 -19.83 1.21
C ALA A 18 21.78 -18.35 0.94
N GLY A 19 22.65 -17.72 0.14
CA GLY A 19 22.42 -16.40 -0.43
C GLY A 19 21.17 -16.42 -1.29
N GLY A 20 20.04 -16.04 -0.69
CA GLY A 20 18.81 -15.77 -1.41
C GLY A 20 18.95 -14.44 -2.14
N ASN A 21 19.11 -14.48 -3.45
CA ASN A 21 18.89 -13.32 -4.31
C ASN A 21 17.54 -12.69 -3.91
N ALA A 22 17.58 -11.42 -3.51
CA ALA A 22 16.37 -10.67 -3.20
C ALA A 22 15.40 -10.78 -4.40
N PRO A 23 14.13 -11.19 -4.19
CA PRO A 23 13.20 -11.34 -5.29
C PRO A 23 12.90 -9.98 -5.92
N GLY A 24 13.44 -9.79 -7.13
CA GLY A 24 13.01 -8.87 -8.18
C GLY A 24 12.28 -7.62 -7.72
N MET A 25 12.95 -6.76 -6.95
CA MET A 25 12.63 -5.33 -7.01
C MET A 25 13.09 -4.92 -8.40
N VAL A 26 12.16 -4.72 -9.33
CA VAL A 26 12.50 -4.24 -10.68
C VAL A 26 13.17 -2.88 -10.49
N ASP A 27 14.50 -2.87 -10.61
CA ASP A 27 15.30 -1.66 -10.65
C ASP A 27 15.07 -1.08 -12.05
N SER A 28 13.97 -0.35 -12.20
CA SER A 28 13.47 0.07 -13.49
C SER A 28 13.00 1.51 -13.36
N SER A 29 13.97 2.42 -13.33
CA SER A 29 13.77 3.85 -13.56
C SER A 29 13.39 4.17 -15.01
N GLY A 30 13.07 3.16 -15.83
CA GLY A 30 12.64 3.31 -17.21
C GLY A 30 11.11 3.31 -17.37
N PRO A 31 10.62 3.90 -18.48
CA PRO A 31 9.20 3.91 -18.82
C PRO A 31 8.60 2.50 -18.88
N PHE A 32 7.47 2.30 -18.21
CA PHE A 32 6.78 1.00 -18.13
C PHE A 32 5.47 1.01 -18.94
N ALA A 33 5.36 0.19 -19.99
CA ALA A 33 4.15 0.15 -20.81
C ALA A 33 2.99 -0.61 -20.12
N LEU A 34 1.86 0.07 -19.96
CA LEU A 34 0.62 -0.44 -19.36
C LEU A 34 -0.27 -1.06 -20.46
N THR A 35 0.03 -2.29 -20.85
CA THR A 35 -0.65 -2.98 -21.97
C THR A 35 -2.16 -3.21 -21.77
N ASP A 36 -2.60 -3.24 -20.52
CA ASP A 36 -3.99 -3.35 -20.06
C ASP A 36 -4.71 -2.01 -19.94
N LEU A 37 -3.97 -0.89 -19.88
CA LEU A 37 -4.53 0.46 -19.78
C LEU A 37 -4.30 1.22 -21.08
N ARG A 38 -5.22 1.03 -22.02
CA ARG A 38 -5.17 1.62 -23.36
C ARG A 38 -5.95 2.93 -23.43
N CYS A 39 -5.47 3.87 -24.23
CA CYS A 39 -6.22 5.08 -24.53
C CYS A 39 -7.51 4.74 -25.28
N GLY A 40 -8.65 5.24 -24.81
CA GLY A 40 -9.95 5.03 -25.47
C GLY A 40 -10.07 5.70 -26.85
N ALA A 41 -9.15 6.58 -27.25
CA ALA A 41 -9.15 7.24 -28.55
C ALA A 41 -8.27 6.53 -29.59
N CYS A 42 -7.03 6.16 -29.24
CA CYS A 42 -6.07 5.56 -30.18
C CYS A 42 -5.73 4.08 -29.90
N ALA A 43 -6.29 3.50 -28.83
CA ALA A 43 -6.02 2.13 -28.36
C ALA A 43 -4.55 1.81 -28.03
N ARG A 44 -3.64 2.78 -28.08
CA ARG A 44 -2.24 2.61 -27.67
C ARG A 44 -2.12 2.52 -26.15
N PRO A 45 -1.16 1.75 -25.61
CA PRO A 45 -0.94 1.67 -24.17
C PRO A 45 -0.42 3.00 -23.63
N HIS A 46 -0.71 3.28 -22.35
CA HIS A 46 -0.02 4.33 -21.63
C HIS A 46 1.35 3.86 -21.17
N VAL A 47 2.26 4.80 -20.93
CA VAL A 47 3.58 4.60 -20.37
C VAL A 47 3.59 5.19 -18.96
N LEU A 48 3.89 4.36 -17.97
CA LEU A 48 3.99 4.74 -16.56
C LEU A 48 5.42 5.13 -16.20
N ASP A 49 5.58 6.32 -15.63
CA ASP A 49 6.75 6.68 -14.85
C ASP A 49 6.56 6.18 -13.41
N LEU A 50 7.37 5.19 -13.02
CA LEU A 50 7.33 4.58 -11.68
C LEU A 50 7.83 5.52 -10.58
N GLY A 51 8.63 6.53 -10.90
CA GLY A 51 9.13 7.51 -9.95
C GLY A 51 8.05 8.50 -9.53
N THR A 52 7.20 8.91 -10.46
CA THR A 52 6.19 9.94 -10.23
C THR A 52 4.76 9.38 -10.13
N GLY A 53 4.52 8.18 -10.66
CA GLY A 53 3.21 7.53 -10.72
C GLY A 53 2.29 8.12 -11.79
N TRP A 54 2.82 8.98 -12.66
CA TRP A 54 2.10 9.54 -13.80
C TRP A 54 2.23 8.62 -15.00
N ALA A 55 1.13 8.54 -15.74
CA ALA A 55 1.05 7.80 -16.98
C ALA A 55 0.72 8.75 -18.12
N GLU A 56 1.48 8.60 -19.19
CA GLU A 56 1.41 9.41 -20.40
C GLU A 56 1.16 8.51 -21.62
N HIS A 57 0.89 9.11 -22.77
CA HIS A 57 0.84 8.35 -24.00
C HIS A 57 2.25 7.91 -24.42
N ALA A 58 2.34 6.81 -25.18
CA ALA A 58 3.59 6.44 -25.81
C ALA A 58 4.13 7.59 -26.70
N PRO A 59 5.46 7.83 -26.77
CA PRO A 59 6.03 8.96 -27.52
C PRO A 59 5.70 8.98 -29.01
N ASP A 60 5.33 7.84 -29.58
CA ASP A 60 4.92 7.69 -30.98
C ASP A 60 3.42 7.99 -31.21
N ALA A 61 2.68 8.44 -30.18
CA ALA A 61 1.23 8.71 -30.21
C ALA A 61 0.80 10.15 -30.53
N TYR A 62 1.59 10.88 -31.31
CA TYR A 62 1.32 12.27 -31.70
C TYR A 62 0.04 12.47 -32.52
N ASP A 63 -0.48 11.42 -33.14
CA ASP A 63 -1.76 11.39 -33.87
C ASP A 63 -2.98 11.21 -32.96
N CYS A 64 -2.79 10.95 -31.67
CA CYS A 64 -3.88 10.80 -30.72
C CYS A 64 -4.47 12.17 -30.33
N PRO A 65 -5.80 12.38 -30.41
CA PRO A 65 -6.43 13.63 -29.97
C PRO A 65 -6.31 13.89 -28.46
N ARG A 66 -5.75 12.94 -27.71
CA ARG A 66 -5.50 13.03 -26.25
C ARG A 66 -4.01 12.94 -25.91
N TRP A 67 -3.10 13.15 -26.86
CA TRP A 67 -1.67 12.86 -26.66
C TRP A 67 -1.07 13.60 -25.43
N GLU A 68 -1.48 14.84 -25.17
CA GLU A 68 -1.02 15.65 -24.02
C GLU A 68 -1.68 15.27 -22.69
N SER A 69 -2.58 14.28 -22.69
CA SER A 69 -3.25 13.84 -21.46
C SER A 69 -2.29 13.01 -20.61
N VAL A 70 -1.66 13.68 -19.66
CA VAL A 70 -0.91 13.06 -18.56
C VAL A 70 -1.85 12.91 -17.37
N MET A 71 -1.89 11.72 -16.76
CA MET A 71 -2.74 11.50 -15.58
C MET A 71 -2.13 10.46 -14.63
N PRO A 72 -2.44 10.51 -13.33
CA PRO A 72 -1.88 9.56 -12.39
C PRO A 72 -2.46 8.15 -12.63
N LEU A 73 -1.66 7.11 -12.41
CA LEU A 73 -2.04 5.71 -12.64
C LEU A 73 -3.40 5.34 -12.03
N TRP A 74 -3.66 5.82 -10.81
CA TRP A 74 -4.91 5.52 -10.11
C TRP A 74 -6.15 6.02 -10.86
N GLN A 75 -6.04 7.18 -11.53
CA GLN A 75 -7.15 7.74 -12.29
C GLN A 75 -7.35 6.99 -13.61
N LEU A 76 -6.29 6.44 -14.20
CA LEU A 76 -6.41 5.52 -15.34
C LEU A 76 -7.14 4.24 -14.94
N LEU A 77 -6.79 3.66 -13.79
CA LEU A 77 -7.46 2.45 -13.28
C LEU A 77 -8.95 2.69 -13.05
N ASP A 78 -9.31 3.79 -12.37
CA ASP A 78 -10.72 4.16 -12.15
C ASP A 78 -11.48 4.35 -13.48
N ARG A 79 -10.84 5.00 -14.47
CA ARG A 79 -11.45 5.19 -15.80
C ARG A 79 -11.60 3.89 -16.60
N ALA A 80 -10.66 2.96 -16.44
CA ALA A 80 -10.75 1.65 -17.08
C ALA A 80 -11.86 0.79 -16.48
N GLY A 81 -12.29 1.09 -15.24
CA GLY A 81 -13.42 0.42 -14.59
C GLY A 81 -13.13 -1.02 -14.14
N PHE A 82 -11.86 -1.43 -14.14
CA PHE A 82 -11.43 -2.76 -13.73
C PHE A 82 -10.61 -2.70 -12.44
N ASP A 83 -11.09 -3.36 -11.39
CA ASP A 83 -10.45 -3.40 -10.08
C ASP A 83 -9.76 -4.75 -9.83
N LEU A 84 -8.45 -4.79 -10.08
CA LEU A 84 -7.60 -5.95 -9.77
C LEU A 84 -7.27 -6.11 -8.28
N ASN A 85 -7.73 -5.20 -7.45
CA ASN A 85 -7.43 -5.16 -6.03
C ASN A 85 -8.65 -4.73 -5.21
N PRO A 86 -9.77 -5.47 -5.28
CA PRO A 86 -11.02 -5.09 -4.65
C PRO A 86 -10.90 -5.03 -3.13
N SER A 87 -11.85 -4.34 -2.50
CA SER A 87 -11.99 -4.36 -1.03
C SER A 87 -12.36 -5.75 -0.53
N GLY A 88 -11.86 -6.13 0.64
CA GLY A 88 -12.16 -7.41 1.28
C GLY A 88 -11.15 -7.73 2.38
N ALA A 89 -11.61 -8.42 3.43
CA ALA A 89 -10.80 -8.80 4.58
C ALA A 89 -9.65 -9.74 4.17
N GLU A 90 -9.93 -10.70 3.30
CA GLU A 90 -8.89 -11.51 2.66
C GLU A 90 -8.19 -10.69 1.58
N ARG A 91 -6.90 -10.47 1.77
CA ARG A 91 -6.08 -9.69 0.83
C ARG A 91 -5.44 -10.61 -0.20
N PRO A 92 -5.54 -10.29 -1.50
CA PRO A 92 -4.70 -10.92 -2.52
C PRO A 92 -3.23 -10.85 -2.09
N THR A 93 -2.47 -11.88 -2.43
CA THR A 93 -1.03 -11.92 -2.11
C THR A 93 -0.19 -11.98 -3.38
N ARG A 94 1.01 -11.40 -3.31
CA ARG A 94 2.03 -11.52 -4.35
C ARG A 94 3.37 -11.75 -3.66
N ASN A 95 4.05 -12.83 -4.04
CA ASN A 95 5.31 -13.26 -3.42
C ASN A 95 5.21 -13.39 -1.89
N GLY A 96 4.11 -13.99 -1.41
CA GLY A 96 3.84 -14.19 0.02
C GLY A 96 3.50 -12.91 0.81
N ARG A 97 3.33 -11.77 0.14
CA ARG A 97 2.97 -10.49 0.79
C ARG A 97 1.54 -10.08 0.43
N PRO A 98 0.70 -9.70 1.42
CA PRO A 98 -0.64 -9.17 1.15
C PRO A 98 -0.54 -7.82 0.42
N ILE A 99 -1.44 -7.60 -0.52
CA ILE A 99 -1.55 -6.36 -1.30
C ILE A 99 -2.56 -5.44 -0.60
N PRO A 100 -2.15 -4.32 0.01
CA PRO A 100 -3.08 -3.34 0.57
C PRO A 100 -4.06 -2.84 -0.48
N TRP A 101 -5.30 -2.56 -0.10
CA TRP A 101 -6.34 -2.02 -0.97
C TRP A 101 -5.94 -0.69 -1.63
N LEU A 102 -5.12 0.12 -0.93
CA LEU A 102 -4.56 1.34 -1.48
C LEU A 102 -3.46 1.13 -2.53
N THR A 103 -2.94 -0.09 -2.73
CA THR A 103 -1.92 -0.35 -3.75
C THR A 103 -2.57 -0.43 -5.13
N PRO A 104 -2.18 0.40 -6.11
CA PRO A 104 -2.60 0.24 -7.50
C PRO A 104 -2.12 -1.11 -8.03
N VAL A 105 -3.00 -1.87 -8.70
CA VAL A 105 -2.68 -3.15 -9.33
C VAL A 105 -3.07 -3.08 -10.79
N THR A 106 -2.14 -3.48 -11.65
CA THR A 106 -2.30 -3.60 -13.11
C THR A 106 -2.13 -5.06 -13.50
N ALA A 107 -2.31 -5.42 -14.77
CA ALA A 107 -2.05 -6.76 -15.27
C ALA A 107 -0.59 -7.22 -15.02
N ALA A 108 0.35 -6.27 -14.93
CA ALA A 108 1.74 -6.56 -14.57
C ALA A 108 1.95 -6.87 -13.08
N GLY A 109 0.98 -6.53 -12.23
CA GLY A 109 1.01 -6.74 -10.80
C GLY A 109 0.88 -5.46 -9.96
N PRO A 110 1.13 -5.58 -8.64
CA PRO A 110 1.03 -4.46 -7.69
C PRO A 110 2.19 -3.47 -7.81
N HIS A 111 1.85 -2.19 -7.84
CA HIS A 111 2.80 -1.07 -7.84
C HIS A 111 3.05 -0.58 -6.42
N TRP A 112 3.85 -1.32 -5.65
CA TRP A 112 4.06 -1.12 -4.21
C TRP A 112 4.54 0.27 -3.77
N ARG A 113 5.20 1.01 -4.67
CA ARG A 113 5.71 2.37 -4.40
C ARG A 113 4.66 3.45 -4.65
N LEU A 114 3.52 3.08 -5.26
CA LEU A 114 2.45 4.00 -5.62
C LEU A 114 1.27 3.81 -4.67
N ILE A 115 0.49 4.87 -4.51
CA ILE A 115 -0.75 4.89 -3.72
C ILE A 115 -1.89 5.26 -4.63
N HIS A 116 -2.99 4.51 -4.53
CA HIS A 116 -4.25 4.82 -5.17
C HIS A 116 -4.91 5.99 -4.45
N ARG A 117 -4.59 7.22 -4.86
CA ARG A 117 -5.00 8.43 -4.12
C ARG A 117 -6.53 8.60 -4.05
N GLY A 118 -7.28 8.18 -5.07
CA GLY A 118 -8.74 8.16 -5.02
C GLY A 118 -9.28 7.34 -3.83
N ARG A 119 -8.82 6.09 -3.68
CA ARG A 119 -9.13 5.21 -2.55
C ARG A 119 -8.65 5.75 -1.22
N LEU A 120 -7.47 6.37 -1.18
CA LEU A 120 -6.98 7.02 0.05
C LEU A 120 -7.90 8.17 0.46
N GLY A 121 -8.30 9.01 -0.48
CA GLY A 121 -9.28 10.07 -0.22
C GLY A 121 -10.62 9.51 0.26
N GLN A 122 -11.09 8.40 -0.30
CA GLN A 122 -12.28 7.70 0.21
C GLN A 122 -12.06 7.16 1.63
N ALA A 123 -10.91 6.56 1.91
CA ALA A 123 -10.56 6.03 3.23
C ALA A 123 -10.57 7.12 4.30
N GLN A 124 -9.98 8.28 4.00
CA GLN A 124 -9.93 9.42 4.91
C GLN A 124 -11.31 10.05 5.12
N ARG A 125 -12.14 10.15 4.06
CA ARG A 125 -13.48 10.74 4.15
C ARG A 125 -14.52 9.84 4.82
N HIS A 126 -14.43 8.53 4.61
CA HIS A 126 -15.49 7.59 4.96
C HIS A 126 -15.06 6.58 6.03
N GLY A 127 -13.88 6.75 6.64
CA GLY A 127 -13.37 5.84 7.66
C GLY A 127 -13.15 4.42 7.13
N LEU A 128 -12.56 4.28 5.94
CA LEU A 128 -12.25 2.95 5.39
C LEU A 128 -10.85 2.51 5.81
N CYS A 129 -10.70 1.21 6.01
CA CYS A 129 -9.42 0.59 6.30
C CYS A 129 -8.50 0.71 5.08
N GLN A 130 -7.33 1.28 5.27
CA GLN A 130 -6.38 1.46 4.16
C GLN A 130 -5.85 0.11 3.59
N VAL A 131 -5.93 -0.97 4.38
CA VAL A 131 -5.46 -2.30 3.96
C VAL A 131 -6.54 -3.11 3.27
N CYS A 132 -7.77 -3.14 3.79
CA CYS A 132 -8.83 -4.00 3.24
C CYS A 132 -9.95 -3.24 2.53
N GLY A 133 -10.01 -1.91 2.64
CA GLY A 133 -11.04 -1.07 2.01
C GLY A 133 -12.43 -1.16 2.64
N LEU A 134 -12.60 -1.93 3.72
CA LEU A 134 -13.87 -2.03 4.45
C LEU A 134 -13.97 -0.92 5.50
N SER A 135 -15.20 -0.53 5.86
CA SER A 135 -15.45 0.46 6.91
C SER A 135 -14.84 0.05 8.25
N VAL A 136 -14.28 1.02 8.95
CA VAL A 136 -13.71 0.90 10.30
C VAL A 136 -14.56 1.78 11.20
N THR A 137 -15.07 1.21 12.29
CA THR A 137 -15.79 1.96 13.31
C THR A 137 -14.81 2.67 14.24
N ASP A 138 -15.28 3.71 14.93
CA ASP A 138 -14.42 4.52 15.82
C ASP A 138 -13.81 3.73 16.98
N ASP A 139 -14.45 2.63 17.42
CA ASP A 139 -13.95 1.73 18.47
C ASP A 139 -12.93 0.69 17.97
N GLU A 140 -12.92 0.42 16.67
CA GLU A 140 -11.98 -0.51 16.02
C GLU A 140 -10.79 0.19 15.38
N ALA A 141 -10.82 1.52 15.27
CA ALA A 141 -9.84 2.28 14.53
C ALA A 141 -8.45 2.20 15.18
N MET A 142 -7.52 1.61 14.43
CA MET A 142 -6.10 1.59 14.75
C MET A 142 -5.32 2.47 13.79
N LEU A 143 -4.27 3.10 14.31
CA LEU A 143 -3.28 3.85 13.54
C LEU A 143 -1.89 3.32 13.86
N VAL A 144 -0.98 3.45 12.90
CA VAL A 144 0.44 3.31 13.17
C VAL A 144 1.01 4.71 13.29
N VAL A 145 1.63 5.03 14.42
CA VAL A 145 2.22 6.34 14.68
C VAL A 145 3.72 6.23 14.94
N ASP A 146 4.45 7.32 14.72
CA ASP A 146 5.82 7.48 15.21
C ASP A 146 5.84 7.90 16.69
N THR A 147 7.04 8.19 17.22
CA THR A 147 7.24 8.60 18.61
C THR A 147 6.64 9.96 18.94
N ASP A 148 6.42 10.82 17.92
CA ASP A 148 5.86 12.16 18.05
C ASP A 148 4.33 12.18 17.81
N GLY A 149 3.74 10.99 17.62
CA GLY A 149 2.31 10.79 17.38
C GLY A 149 1.87 11.05 15.95
N TRP A 150 2.78 11.31 15.01
CA TRP A 150 2.42 11.45 13.60
C TRP A 150 2.08 10.09 13.01
N CYS A 151 0.97 10.03 12.28
CA CYS A 151 0.51 8.79 11.69
C CYS A 151 1.38 8.42 10.48
N LEU A 152 2.00 7.23 10.53
CA LEU A 152 2.66 6.59 9.41
C LEU A 152 1.66 5.95 8.44
N THR A 153 0.46 5.66 8.92
CA THR A 153 -0.69 5.24 8.12
C THR A 153 -1.47 6.45 7.65
N SER A 154 -1.85 6.48 6.37
CA SER A 154 -2.57 7.61 5.79
C SER A 154 -4.09 7.53 6.03
N ALA A 155 -4.61 6.39 6.51
CA ALA A 155 -5.98 6.22 6.96
C ALA A 155 -6.07 5.16 8.08
N ALA A 156 -7.27 4.97 8.63
CA ALA A 156 -7.55 4.02 9.70
C ALA A 156 -7.27 2.56 9.27
N LEU A 157 -7.10 1.69 10.26
CA LEU A 157 -6.93 0.25 10.10
C LEU A 157 -7.84 -0.50 11.07
N HIS A 158 -8.35 -1.67 10.69
CA HIS A 158 -8.83 -2.65 11.66
C HIS A 158 -7.67 -3.20 12.50
N PRO A 159 -7.92 -3.75 13.70
CA PRO A 159 -6.88 -4.35 14.53
C PRO A 159 -6.09 -5.46 13.83
N ALA A 160 -6.78 -6.35 13.09
CA ALA A 160 -6.14 -7.39 12.30
C ALA A 160 -5.27 -6.82 11.16
N CYS A 161 -5.74 -5.77 10.50
CA CYS A 161 -5.00 -5.10 9.43
C CYS A 161 -3.78 -4.33 9.95
N ALA A 162 -3.86 -3.74 11.15
CA ALA A 162 -2.73 -3.10 11.83
C ALA A 162 -1.66 -4.13 12.19
N LYS A 163 -2.07 -5.27 12.77
CA LYS A 163 -1.15 -6.39 13.06
C LYS A 163 -0.49 -6.93 11.79
N LEU A 164 -1.26 -7.11 10.72
CA LEU A 164 -0.72 -7.54 9.42
C LEU A 164 0.35 -6.55 8.93
N SER A 165 0.01 -5.25 8.91
CA SER A 165 0.92 -4.20 8.45
C SER A 165 2.22 -4.13 9.27
N SER A 166 2.14 -4.33 10.59
CA SER A 166 3.33 -4.33 11.45
C SER A 166 4.27 -5.50 11.23
N VAL A 167 3.78 -6.60 10.64
CA VAL A 167 4.60 -7.77 10.31
C VAL A 167 5.13 -7.67 8.87
N THR A 168 4.33 -7.17 7.93
CA THR A 168 4.65 -7.28 6.50
C THR A 168 5.29 -6.03 5.90
N CYS A 169 5.10 -4.84 6.49
CA CYS A 169 5.65 -3.59 5.98
C CYS A 169 6.97 -3.24 6.69
N PRO A 170 8.12 -3.22 6.00
CA PRO A 170 9.42 -2.92 6.62
C PRO A 170 9.51 -1.51 7.23
N VAL A 171 8.73 -0.55 6.73
CA VAL A 171 8.67 0.80 7.30
C VAL A 171 7.95 0.76 8.65
N VAL A 172 6.73 0.22 8.67
CA VAL A 172 5.91 0.11 9.88
C VAL A 172 6.62 -0.74 10.94
N ALA A 173 7.21 -1.88 10.56
CA ALA A 173 7.87 -2.79 11.50
C ALA A 173 9.05 -2.15 12.25
N ARG A 174 9.71 -1.14 11.65
CA ARG A 174 10.92 -0.51 12.24
C ARG A 174 10.60 0.72 13.09
N THR A 175 9.62 1.52 12.69
CA THR A 175 9.40 2.85 13.29
C THR A 175 7.98 3.04 13.82
N GLY A 176 7.09 2.09 13.54
CA GLY A 176 5.67 2.22 13.78
C GLY A 176 5.22 1.64 15.12
N ILE A 177 4.41 2.40 15.82
CA ILE A 177 3.74 1.98 17.04
C ILE A 177 2.24 1.92 16.76
N VAL A 178 1.64 0.74 16.96
CA VAL A 178 0.19 0.57 16.79
C VAL A 178 -0.54 1.18 18.00
N ARG A 179 -1.53 2.04 17.73
CA ARG A 179 -2.35 2.73 18.73
C ARG A 179 -3.82 2.72 18.31
N ALA A 180 -4.71 2.54 19.29
CA ALA A 180 -6.12 2.82 19.10
C ALA A 180 -6.30 4.33 18.90
N ALA A 181 -7.22 4.68 18.01
CA ALA A 181 -7.61 6.04 17.72
C ALA A 181 -9.13 6.11 17.69
N ASN A 182 -9.67 7.28 18.02
CA ASN A 182 -11.06 7.60 17.78
C ASN A 182 -11.11 9.03 17.20
N SER A 183 -12.28 9.46 16.73
CA SER A 183 -12.40 10.78 16.14
C SER A 183 -12.03 11.92 17.10
N GLY A 184 -12.17 11.73 18.42
CA GLY A 184 -11.79 12.71 19.44
C GLY A 184 -10.29 12.79 19.74
N SER A 185 -9.52 11.74 19.45
CA SER A 185 -8.08 11.69 19.69
C SER A 185 -7.23 12.01 18.46
N LEU A 186 -7.85 12.35 17.33
CA LEU A 186 -7.18 12.50 16.05
C LEU A 186 -7.23 13.94 15.54
N ARG A 187 -6.07 14.57 15.39
CA ARG A 187 -5.94 15.82 14.65
C ARG A 187 -5.73 15.50 13.16
N ARG A 188 -6.58 16.07 12.32
CA ARG A 188 -6.49 15.95 10.85
C ARG A 188 -6.19 17.34 10.28
N ASP A 189 -5.12 17.44 9.49
CA ASP A 189 -4.68 18.67 8.86
C ASP A 189 -4.62 18.52 7.34
N GLY A 190 -4.93 19.59 6.62
CA GLY A 190 -4.98 19.64 5.16
C GLY A 190 -6.31 19.24 4.51
N GLU A 191 -6.40 19.51 3.21
CA GLU A 191 -7.54 19.15 2.36
C GLU A 191 -7.35 17.80 1.68
N ILE A 192 -8.46 17.18 1.27
CA ILE A 192 -8.46 15.94 0.50
C ILE A 192 -8.79 16.28 -0.95
N ALA A 193 -7.75 16.41 -1.77
CA ALA A 193 -7.86 16.62 -3.22
C ALA A 193 -6.87 15.66 -3.94
N PRO A 194 -7.23 14.36 -4.08
CA PRO A 194 -6.37 13.32 -4.64
C PRO A 194 -5.80 13.63 -6.03
N GLU A 195 -6.57 14.36 -6.85
CA GLU A 195 -6.24 14.81 -8.20
C GLU A 195 -5.02 15.72 -8.26
N ILE A 196 -4.80 16.53 -7.22
CA ILE A 196 -3.60 17.38 -7.06
C ILE A 196 -2.64 16.83 -6.01
N GLY A 197 -2.84 15.60 -5.56
CA GLY A 197 -1.97 14.93 -4.59
C GLY A 197 -2.12 15.39 -3.14
N MET A 198 -3.15 16.18 -2.82
CA MET A 198 -3.42 16.60 -1.45
C MET A 198 -4.18 15.50 -0.70
N THR A 199 -3.67 15.14 0.48
CA THR A 199 -4.30 14.20 1.41
C THR A 199 -4.12 14.76 2.82
N GLN A 200 -4.98 14.31 3.74
CA GLN A 200 -4.83 14.73 5.12
C GLN A 200 -3.60 14.15 5.78
N ARG A 201 -2.97 14.95 6.62
CA ARG A 201 -1.97 14.50 7.60
C ARG A 201 -2.66 14.28 8.94
N TRP A 202 -2.40 13.12 9.53
CA TRP A 202 -3.04 12.72 10.76
C TRP A 202 -2.02 12.69 11.90
N GLN A 203 -2.41 13.20 13.07
CA GLN A 203 -1.62 13.10 14.29
C GLN A 203 -2.51 12.65 15.43
N LEU A 204 -2.06 11.61 16.13
CA LEU A 204 -2.71 11.15 17.34
C LEU A 204 -2.35 12.10 18.48
N LEU A 205 -3.36 12.74 19.07
CA LEU A 205 -3.19 13.57 20.23
C LEU A 205 -3.00 12.67 21.45
N SER A 206 -1.87 12.83 22.14
CA SER A 206 -1.66 12.22 23.45
C SER A 206 -2.85 12.55 24.33
N HIS A 207 -3.51 11.55 24.92
CA HIS A 207 -4.44 11.84 26.00
C HIS A 207 -3.66 12.61 27.08
N PRO A 208 -4.15 13.77 27.57
CA PRO A 208 -3.62 14.33 28.80
C PRO A 208 -3.74 13.23 29.86
N ARG A 209 -2.61 12.88 30.47
CA ARG A 209 -2.57 11.91 31.57
C ARG A 209 -3.39 12.39 32.75
#